data_AF-A0A6F9BAH2-F1
#
_entry.id   AF-A0A6F9BAH2-F1
#
_cell.length_a   1.000
_cell.length_b   1.000
_cell.length_c   1.000
_cell.angle_alpha   90.00
_cell.angle_beta   90.00
_cell.angle_gamma   90.00
#
_symmetry.space_group_name_H-M   'P 1'
#
loop_
_entity.id
_entity.type
_entity.pdbx_description
1 polymer ?
#
loop_
_entity_poly.entity_id
_entity_poly.type
_entity_poly.pdbx_seq_one_letter_code
_entity_poly.pdbx_strand_id
1 'polypeptide(L)'
;PRVLAPRQEIRGGPCPLGGEDSVTPNRCHAIGKMILFRIRKDYRFIVLLCITTIVVFYTGQLSSNSLVDLVKNALRPLDRIISPRNCGCLKCMTQPDDDLWFQKRFITSFKPFLTREYKTLSNDTRTWWLKLQEEHTKANYSEVVEKLFQVIPEADLYMDAGPERCRTCAVVGNSGNLKGSHYGALIDSKSAIDLDNTTTLVLFPFKTLDLQWLPGAITNGSHITFSYAPLRAKIKANKDLVGF
;
A
#
# COMPACT_ATOMS: atom_id res chain seq x y z
N PRO A 1 9.44 2.12 -43.95
CA PRO A 1 8.36 1.10 -43.99
C PRO A 1 7.11 1.59 -43.22
N ARG A 2 6.10 2.06 -43.97
CA ARG A 2 4.68 2.38 -43.62
C ARG A 2 4.41 2.96 -42.22
N VAL A 3 4.31 4.28 -42.02
CA VAL A 3 3.20 5.22 -42.35
C VAL A 3 1.91 4.95 -41.57
N LEU A 4 1.52 5.88 -40.68
CA LEU A 4 0.26 6.64 -40.74
C LEU A 4 0.29 7.83 -39.75
N ALA A 5 -0.10 9.00 -40.25
CA ALA A 5 0.06 10.34 -39.67
C ALA A 5 -1.07 10.73 -38.68
N PRO A 6 -0.88 11.74 -37.81
CA PRO A 6 -1.96 12.33 -37.03
C PRO A 6 -2.78 13.33 -37.86
N ARG A 7 -4.09 13.27 -37.60
CA ARG A 7 -5.21 13.96 -38.22
C ARG A 7 -5.16 15.48 -37.99
N GLN A 8 -5.36 16.26 -39.06
CA GLN A 8 -5.47 17.72 -39.05
C GLN A 8 -6.69 18.19 -38.24
N GLU A 9 -6.48 19.17 -37.37
CA GLU A 9 -7.51 19.95 -36.70
C GLU A 9 -7.84 21.17 -37.57
N ILE A 10 -9.04 21.19 -38.14
CA ILE A 10 -9.52 22.23 -39.04
C ILE A 10 -9.90 23.46 -38.21
N ARG A 11 -9.03 24.47 -38.25
CA ARG A 11 -9.29 25.82 -37.72
C ARG A 11 -10.18 26.55 -38.73
N GLY A 12 -11.43 26.84 -38.37
CA GLY A 12 -12.38 27.55 -39.21
C GLY A 12 -11.94 28.99 -39.47
N GLY A 13 -11.46 29.26 -40.69
CA GLY A 13 -11.36 30.59 -41.32
C GLY A 13 -12.49 30.78 -42.34
N PRO A 14 -12.82 32.03 -42.73
CA PRO A 14 -14.07 32.38 -43.39
C PRO A 14 -14.14 31.91 -44.86
N CYS A 15 -15.35 31.55 -45.31
CA CYS A 15 -15.63 31.20 -46.69
C CYS A 15 -15.50 32.41 -47.64
N PRO A 16 -15.06 32.18 -48.90
CA PRO A 16 -15.07 33.21 -49.93
C PRO A 16 -16.49 33.49 -50.44
N LEU A 17 -16.73 34.77 -50.73
CA LEU A 17 -17.90 35.29 -51.42
C LEU A 17 -17.83 34.96 -52.92
N GLY A 18 -18.97 34.63 -53.51
CA GLY A 18 -19.20 34.87 -54.94
C GLY A 18 -19.99 33.78 -55.65
N GLY A 19 -21.22 34.11 -56.05
CA GLY A 19 -22.04 33.34 -56.98
C GLY A 19 -23.51 33.37 -56.61
N GLU A 20 -24.21 34.41 -57.08
CA GLU A 20 -25.67 34.57 -56.98
C GLU A 20 -26.42 33.33 -57.49
N ASP A 21 -27.38 32.85 -56.70
CA ASP A 21 -28.73 32.55 -57.19
C ASP A 21 -29.69 32.31 -56.00
N SER A 22 -30.61 33.26 -55.85
CA SER A 22 -31.93 33.19 -55.21
C SER A 22 -32.20 32.11 -54.14
N VAL A 23 -31.93 32.41 -52.86
CA VAL A 23 -32.58 31.71 -51.73
C VAL A 23 -33.25 32.71 -50.80
N THR A 24 -34.56 32.55 -50.63
CA THR A 24 -35.44 33.46 -49.88
C THR A 24 -35.11 33.51 -48.37
N PRO A 25 -35.28 34.66 -47.69
CA PRO A 25 -34.81 34.89 -46.31
C PRO A 25 -35.50 34.05 -45.22
N ASN A 26 -36.64 33.43 -45.54
CA ASN A 26 -37.52 32.82 -44.55
C ASN A 26 -37.16 31.37 -44.17
N ARG A 27 -36.19 30.74 -44.86
CA ARG A 27 -35.78 29.34 -44.56
C ARG A 27 -34.71 29.23 -43.47
N CYS A 28 -33.77 30.18 -43.39
CA CYS A 28 -32.70 30.18 -42.38
C CYS A 28 -33.21 30.48 -40.96
N HIS A 29 -34.26 31.32 -40.82
CA HIS A 29 -34.79 31.66 -39.50
C HIS A 29 -35.56 30.50 -38.84
N ALA A 30 -36.26 29.67 -39.62
CA ALA A 30 -36.99 28.51 -39.13
C ALA A 30 -36.05 27.37 -38.71
N ILE A 31 -34.99 27.13 -39.48
CA ILE A 31 -33.97 26.10 -39.19
C ILE A 31 -33.15 26.47 -37.95
N GLY A 32 -32.76 27.74 -37.80
CA GLY A 32 -32.06 28.23 -36.60
C GLY A 32 -32.90 28.12 -35.32
N LYS A 33 -34.21 28.40 -35.40
CA LYS A 33 -35.15 28.20 -34.28
C LYS A 33 -35.33 26.73 -33.93
N MET A 34 -35.41 25.83 -34.92
CA MET A 34 -35.50 24.38 -34.69
C MET A 34 -34.22 23.80 -34.05
N ILE A 35 -33.03 24.23 -34.48
CA ILE A 35 -31.74 23.80 -33.92
C ILE A 35 -31.56 24.34 -32.50
N LEU A 36 -31.88 25.62 -32.26
CA LEU A 36 -31.83 26.21 -30.92
C LEU A 36 -32.88 25.58 -29.98
N PHE A 37 -34.05 25.17 -30.50
CA PHE A 37 -35.07 24.44 -29.74
C PHE A 37 -34.65 23.01 -29.44
N ARG A 38 -33.95 22.32 -30.36
CA ARG A 38 -33.32 21.01 -30.13
C ARG A 38 -32.24 21.10 -29.07
N ILE A 39 -31.30 22.05 -29.18
CA ILE A 39 -30.23 22.27 -28.21
C ILE A 39 -30.79 22.70 -26.83
N ARG A 40 -31.80 23.58 -26.78
CA ARG A 40 -32.48 23.92 -25.51
C ARG A 40 -33.26 22.75 -24.92
N LYS A 41 -33.86 21.89 -25.75
CA LYS A 41 -34.56 20.68 -25.30
C LYS A 41 -33.58 19.65 -24.75
N ASP A 42 -32.42 19.48 -25.39
CA ASP A 42 -31.35 18.58 -24.96
C ASP A 42 -30.67 19.10 -23.69
N TYR A 43 -30.42 20.42 -23.59
CA TYR A 43 -29.91 21.04 -22.36
C TYR A 43 -30.91 20.94 -21.20
N ARG A 44 -32.21 21.14 -21.47
CA ARG A 44 -33.26 20.90 -20.47
C ARG A 44 -33.32 19.44 -20.05
N PHE A 45 -33.09 18.51 -20.96
CA PHE A 45 -33.03 17.07 -20.66
C PHE A 45 -31.83 16.72 -19.78
N ILE A 46 -30.66 17.30 -20.07
CA ILE A 46 -29.44 17.14 -19.28
C ILE A 46 -29.61 17.75 -17.88
N VAL A 47 -30.17 18.96 -17.80
CA VAL A 47 -30.45 19.62 -16.51
C VAL A 47 -31.48 18.83 -15.70
N LEU A 48 -32.55 18.32 -16.33
CA LEU A 48 -33.52 17.45 -15.67
C LEU A 48 -32.87 16.16 -15.17
N LEU A 49 -31.99 15.52 -15.96
CA LEU A 49 -31.22 14.35 -15.54
C LEU A 49 -30.35 14.66 -14.31
N CYS A 50 -29.59 15.77 -14.33
CA CYS A 50 -28.78 16.20 -13.18
C CYS A 50 -29.62 16.52 -11.93
N ILE A 51 -30.78 17.16 -12.09
CA ILE A 51 -31.68 17.44 -10.97
C ILE A 51 -32.24 16.12 -10.42
N THR A 52 -32.63 15.18 -11.28
CA THR A 52 -33.13 13.87 -10.81
C THR A 52 -32.06 13.06 -10.10
N THR A 53 -30.80 13.09 -10.53
CA THR A 53 -29.71 12.39 -9.82
C THR A 53 -29.42 13.04 -8.47
N ILE A 54 -29.45 14.38 -8.39
CA ILE A 54 -29.31 15.13 -7.14
C ILE A 54 -30.46 14.83 -6.18
N VAL A 55 -31.71 14.86 -6.66
CA VAL A 55 -32.90 14.56 -5.84
C VAL A 55 -32.84 13.12 -5.32
N VAL A 56 -32.51 12.13 -6.16
CA VAL A 56 -32.36 10.72 -5.73
C VAL A 56 -31.24 10.54 -4.70
N PHE A 57 -30.17 11.34 -4.80
CA PHE A 57 -29.07 11.36 -3.83
C PHE A 57 -29.52 11.96 -2.48
N TYR A 58 -30.29 13.05 -2.48
CA TYR A 58 -30.80 13.70 -1.28
C TYR A 58 -31.99 12.99 -0.63
N THR A 59 -32.83 12.29 -1.39
CA THR A 59 -33.97 11.51 -0.85
C THR A 59 -33.55 10.14 -0.33
N GLY A 60 -32.26 9.81 -0.34
CA GLY A 60 -31.71 8.59 0.28
C GLY A 60 -32.15 7.28 -0.39
N GLN A 61 -32.74 7.34 -1.57
CA GLN A 61 -33.35 6.20 -2.26
C GLN A 61 -32.41 5.57 -3.30
N LEU A 62 -31.11 5.63 -3.07
CA LEU A 62 -30.11 4.91 -3.86
C LEU A 62 -29.66 3.66 -3.09
N SER A 63 -30.58 2.71 -2.94
CA SER A 63 -30.37 1.46 -2.18
C SER A 63 -29.83 0.29 -3.01
N SER A 64 -29.32 0.52 -4.22
CA SER A 64 -28.69 -0.56 -5.00
C SER A 64 -27.18 -0.38 -5.07
N ASN A 65 -26.45 -1.25 -4.36
CA ASN A 65 -24.99 -1.38 -4.43
C ASN A 65 -24.51 -1.51 -5.89
N SER A 66 -25.33 -2.10 -6.77
CA SER A 66 -25.01 -2.35 -8.18
C SER A 66 -24.69 -1.11 -9.03
N LEU A 67 -25.40 0.02 -8.85
CA LEU A 67 -25.14 1.23 -9.64
C LEU A 67 -23.92 1.99 -9.13
N VAL A 68 -23.72 1.99 -7.81
CA VAL A 68 -22.52 2.52 -7.17
C VAL A 68 -21.30 1.73 -7.62
N ASP A 69 -21.38 0.40 -7.66
CA ASP A 69 -20.32 -0.48 -8.14
C ASP A 69 -20.05 -0.30 -9.63
N LEU A 70 -21.09 -0.09 -10.46
CA LEU A 70 -20.94 0.17 -11.90
C LEU A 70 -20.18 1.48 -12.15
N VAL A 71 -20.57 2.56 -11.45
CA VAL A 71 -19.92 3.88 -11.56
C VAL A 71 -18.49 3.82 -11.02
N LYS A 72 -18.26 3.15 -9.88
CA LYS A 72 -16.91 2.91 -9.33
C LYS A 72 -16.04 2.13 -10.32
N ASN A 73 -16.56 1.07 -10.92
CA ASN A 73 -15.82 0.26 -11.89
C ASN A 73 -15.51 1.04 -13.18
N ALA A 74 -16.42 1.90 -13.64
CA ALA A 74 -16.20 2.76 -14.79
C ALA A 74 -15.18 3.87 -14.52
N LEU A 75 -15.11 4.39 -13.29
CA LEU A 75 -14.19 5.46 -12.87
C LEU A 75 -12.84 4.93 -12.31
N ARG A 76 -12.72 3.62 -12.04
CA ARG A 76 -11.48 2.94 -11.59
C ARG A 76 -10.23 3.24 -12.44
N PRO A 77 -10.32 3.37 -13.77
CA PRO A 77 -9.17 3.77 -14.60
C PRO A 77 -8.69 5.20 -14.31
N LEU A 78 -9.61 6.10 -13.94
CA LEU A 78 -9.31 7.50 -13.64
C LEU A 78 -8.72 7.66 -12.22
N ASP A 79 -9.17 6.86 -11.26
CA ASP A 79 -8.59 6.84 -9.91
C ASP A 79 -7.12 6.42 -9.89
N ARG A 80 -6.71 5.51 -10.79
CA ARG A 80 -5.30 5.14 -11.02
C ARG A 80 -4.42 6.28 -11.55
N ILE A 81 -5.02 7.32 -12.13
CA ILE A 81 -4.31 8.48 -12.71
C ILE A 81 -4.24 9.62 -11.68
N ILE A 82 -5.24 9.75 -10.81
CA ILE A 82 -5.37 10.87 -9.86
C ILE A 82 -4.69 10.55 -8.52
N SER A 83 -4.71 9.29 -8.08
CA SER A 83 -4.13 8.90 -6.79
C SER A 83 -2.65 8.48 -6.97
N PRO A 84 -1.69 9.16 -6.30
CA PRO A 84 -0.28 8.77 -6.37
C PRO A 84 -0.13 7.34 -5.82
N ARG A 85 0.53 6.46 -6.58
CA ARG A 85 0.75 5.07 -6.14
C ARG A 85 1.70 5.06 -4.95
N ASN A 86 1.31 4.37 -3.87
CA ASN A 86 2.16 4.19 -2.69
C ASN A 86 3.34 3.23 -2.94
N CYS A 87 3.27 2.39 -3.99
CA CYS A 87 4.32 1.44 -4.33
C CYS A 87 4.37 1.17 -5.85
N GLY A 88 5.49 0.62 -6.34
CA GLY A 88 5.66 0.27 -7.76
C GLY A 88 4.96 -1.02 -8.21
N CYS A 89 4.25 -1.72 -7.32
CA CYS A 89 3.58 -2.98 -7.65
C CYS A 89 2.25 -2.75 -8.39
N LEU A 90 1.77 -3.79 -9.09
CA LEU A 90 0.44 -3.76 -9.73
C LEU A 90 -0.67 -3.46 -8.73
N LYS A 91 -0.57 -4.06 -7.54
CA LYS A 91 -1.42 -3.84 -6.37
C LYS A 91 -0.53 -3.59 -5.15
N CYS A 92 -0.81 -2.53 -4.41
CA CYS A 92 -0.07 -2.17 -3.20
C CYS A 92 -0.88 -2.52 -1.96
N MET A 93 -0.22 -3.05 -0.93
CA MET A 93 -0.86 -3.38 0.35
C MET A 93 -1.45 -2.14 1.05
N THR A 94 -0.77 -0.99 0.93
CA THR A 94 -1.15 0.25 1.61
C THR A 94 -2.09 1.14 0.79
N GLN A 95 -2.40 0.75 -0.44
CA GLN A 95 -3.33 1.52 -1.27
C GLN A 95 -4.74 1.25 -0.75
N PRO A 96 -5.61 2.27 -0.62
CA PRO A 96 -6.97 2.07 -0.15
C PRO A 96 -7.73 1.17 -1.13
N ASP A 97 -7.87 -0.11 -0.78
CA ASP A 97 -8.89 -0.99 -1.36
C ASP A 97 -10.22 -0.71 -0.65
N ASP A 98 -11.38 -1.05 -1.22
CA ASP A 98 -12.70 -0.91 -0.57
C ASP A 98 -12.90 -1.78 0.71
N ASP A 99 -11.85 -2.42 1.26
CA ASP A 99 -11.92 -3.21 2.49
C ASP A 99 -11.79 -2.34 3.75
N LEU A 100 -12.94 -1.89 4.25
CA LEU A 100 -13.06 -1.12 5.49
C LEU A 100 -12.51 -1.85 6.72
N TRP A 101 -12.57 -3.19 6.75
CA TRP A 101 -12.06 -3.97 7.88
C TRP A 101 -10.53 -3.87 7.96
N PHE A 102 -9.87 -3.93 6.79
CA PHE A 102 -8.41 -3.83 6.67
C PHE A 102 -7.93 -2.41 6.97
N GLN A 103 -8.56 -1.39 6.35
CA GLN A 103 -8.20 0.01 6.58
C GLN A 103 -8.28 0.42 8.06
N LYS A 104 -9.27 -0.11 8.80
CA LYS A 104 -9.44 0.20 10.22
C LYS A 104 -8.31 -0.36 11.11
N ARG A 105 -7.59 -1.39 10.66
CA ARG A 105 -6.60 -2.13 11.47
C ARG A 105 -5.16 -1.92 11.00
N PHE A 106 -4.98 -1.61 9.73
CA PHE A 106 -3.67 -1.48 9.14
C PHE A 106 -3.10 -0.07 9.41
N ILE A 107 -2.15 0.01 10.34
CA ILE A 107 -1.47 1.25 10.70
C ILE A 107 -0.17 1.35 9.89
N THR A 108 -0.18 2.15 8.82
CA THR A 108 0.97 2.34 7.92
C THR A 108 2.18 2.99 8.59
N SER A 109 1.97 3.75 9.66
CA SER A 109 3.03 4.43 10.40
C SER A 109 3.73 3.55 11.44
N PHE A 110 3.23 2.33 11.67
CA PHE A 110 3.80 1.43 12.67
C PHE A 110 5.22 1.02 12.26
N LYS A 111 6.17 1.15 13.20
CA LYS A 111 7.57 0.75 13.00
C LYS A 111 7.79 -0.62 13.63
N PRO A 112 8.03 -1.68 12.82
CA PRO A 112 8.08 -3.05 13.32
C PRO A 112 9.38 -3.41 14.06
N PHE A 113 10.44 -2.61 13.90
CA PHE A 113 11.73 -2.82 14.54
C PHE A 113 12.03 -1.73 15.55
N LEU A 114 12.71 -2.09 16.63
CA LEU A 114 13.21 -1.17 17.63
C LEU A 114 14.35 -0.34 17.04
N THR A 115 14.25 0.98 17.19
CA THR A 115 15.30 1.93 16.78
C THR A 115 15.83 2.70 17.97
N ARG A 116 16.96 3.39 17.81
CA ARG A 116 17.49 4.25 18.88
C ARG A 116 16.52 5.38 19.22
N GLU A 117 15.73 5.84 18.24
CA GLU A 117 14.69 6.87 18.39
C GLU A 117 13.44 6.33 19.11
N TYR A 118 12.97 5.13 18.74
CA TYR A 118 11.70 4.56 19.20
C TYR A 118 11.87 3.42 20.21
N LYS A 119 12.90 3.49 21.07
CA LYS A 119 13.17 2.46 22.08
C LYS A 119 12.33 2.54 23.34
N THR A 120 11.71 3.69 23.61
CA THR A 120 11.00 3.95 24.86
C THR A 120 9.58 3.39 24.81
N LEU A 121 9.30 2.42 25.68
CA LEU A 121 7.96 1.87 25.83
C LEU A 121 7.12 2.72 26.78
N SER A 122 5.85 2.92 26.42
CA SER A 122 4.84 3.47 27.33
C SER A 122 4.67 2.56 28.55
N ASN A 123 4.18 3.10 29.67
CA ASN A 123 4.01 2.30 30.89
C ASN A 123 3.04 1.12 30.67
N ASP A 124 1.96 1.34 29.93
CA ASP A 124 0.95 0.31 29.66
C ASP A 124 1.51 -0.77 28.73
N THR A 125 2.24 -0.37 27.66
CA THR A 125 2.91 -1.31 26.75
C THR A 125 3.95 -2.14 27.49
N ARG A 126 4.79 -1.51 28.32
CA ARG A 126 5.79 -2.21 29.13
C ARG A 126 5.14 -3.18 30.11
N THR A 127 4.07 -2.75 30.77
CA THR A 127 3.34 -3.58 31.74
C THR A 127 2.70 -4.78 31.06
N TRP A 128 2.09 -4.59 29.89
CA TRP A 128 1.54 -5.68 29.09
C TRP A 128 2.64 -6.65 28.65
N TRP A 129 3.76 -6.15 28.12
CA TRP A 129 4.86 -6.98 27.62
C TRP A 129 5.51 -7.82 28.73
N LEU A 130 5.76 -7.23 29.91
CA LEU A 130 6.33 -7.96 31.05
C LEU A 130 5.43 -9.08 31.59
N LYS A 131 4.12 -9.01 31.34
CA LYS A 131 3.15 -10.05 31.72
C LYS A 131 3.13 -11.24 30.77
N LEU A 132 3.77 -11.16 29.59
CA LEU A 132 3.75 -12.26 28.62
C LEU A 132 4.44 -13.52 29.15
N GLN A 133 5.50 -13.38 29.95
CA GLN A 133 6.26 -14.50 30.51
C GLN A 133 6.62 -14.34 32.00
N GLU A 134 6.06 -13.33 32.68
CA GLU A 134 6.15 -13.12 34.14
C GLU A 134 7.55 -13.33 34.74
N GLU A 135 8.55 -12.65 34.19
CA GLU A 135 9.95 -12.84 34.61
C GLU A 135 10.18 -12.42 36.07
N HIS A 136 10.80 -13.33 36.87
CA HIS A 136 11.08 -13.09 38.29
C HIS A 136 12.17 -12.04 38.53
N THR A 137 13.24 -12.08 37.76
CA THR A 137 14.36 -11.14 37.81
C THR A 137 14.15 -10.02 36.80
N LYS A 138 13.77 -8.84 37.28
CA LYS A 138 13.50 -7.68 36.42
C LYS A 138 14.79 -6.92 36.15
N ALA A 139 15.45 -7.20 35.03
CA ALA A 139 16.49 -6.33 34.51
C ALA A 139 15.91 -4.97 34.08
N ASN A 140 16.72 -3.92 34.15
CA ASN A 140 16.30 -2.60 33.71
C ASN A 140 16.26 -2.55 32.17
N TYR A 141 15.05 -2.52 31.61
CA TYR A 141 14.82 -2.48 30.16
C TYR A 141 15.66 -1.41 29.46
N SER A 142 15.70 -0.18 30.00
CA SER A 142 16.44 0.93 29.37
C SER A 142 17.93 0.63 29.30
N GLU A 143 18.52 0.08 30.36
CA GLU A 143 19.95 -0.29 30.37
C GLU A 143 20.24 -1.43 29.38
N VAL A 144 19.37 -2.42 29.30
CA VAL A 144 19.51 -3.57 28.40
C VAL A 144 19.47 -3.12 26.94
N VAL A 145 18.51 -2.28 26.58
CA VAL A 145 18.37 -1.79 25.20
C VAL A 145 19.53 -0.87 24.81
N GLU A 146 20.07 -0.06 25.72
CA GLU A 146 21.27 0.74 25.42
C GLU A 146 22.48 -0.15 25.12
N LYS A 147 22.70 -1.20 25.91
CA LYS A 147 23.78 -2.17 25.65
C LYS A 147 23.57 -2.93 24.33
N LEU A 148 22.32 -3.25 24.01
CA LEU A 148 21.96 -3.92 22.76
C LEU A 148 22.40 -3.10 21.53
N PHE A 149 22.07 -1.81 21.50
CA PHE A 149 22.45 -0.90 20.41
C PHE A 149 23.94 -0.53 20.39
N GLN A 150 24.74 -0.94 21.38
CA GLN A 150 26.21 -0.83 21.31
C GLN A 150 26.83 -1.97 20.49
N VAL A 151 26.14 -3.13 20.43
CA VAL A 151 26.65 -4.34 19.77
C VAL A 151 26.02 -4.53 18.39
N ILE A 152 24.72 -4.25 18.29
CA ILE A 152 23.93 -4.43 17.07
C ILE A 152 23.61 -3.04 16.51
N PRO A 153 24.14 -2.68 15.34
CA PRO A 153 23.80 -1.42 14.70
C PRO A 153 22.33 -1.41 14.31
N GLU A 154 21.74 -0.22 14.31
CA GLU A 154 20.39 -0.03 13.78
C GLU A 154 20.42 -0.27 12.28
N ALA A 155 19.52 -1.13 11.81
CA ALA A 155 19.33 -1.37 10.40
C ALA A 155 17.90 -0.94 10.04
N ASP A 156 17.76 0.04 9.15
CA ASP A 156 16.46 0.41 8.57
C ASP A 156 16.06 -0.68 7.56
N LEU A 157 15.60 -1.79 8.12
CA LEU A 157 15.25 -2.98 7.39
C LEU A 157 13.82 -2.80 6.86
N TYR A 158 13.73 -2.74 5.53
CA TYR A 158 12.49 -2.90 4.77
C TYR A 158 11.48 -1.72 4.74
N MET A 159 11.88 -0.49 5.12
CA MET A 159 11.02 0.72 5.04
C MET A 159 11.23 1.59 3.79
N ASP A 160 11.89 1.07 2.76
CA ASP A 160 12.18 1.73 1.48
C ASP A 160 11.04 1.65 0.44
N ALA A 161 9.80 1.43 0.91
CA ALA A 161 8.63 1.37 0.05
C ALA A 161 8.37 2.75 -0.58
N GLY A 162 8.15 2.77 -1.90
CA GLY A 162 7.87 4.00 -2.61
C GLY A 162 7.32 3.75 -4.02
N PRO A 163 6.84 4.79 -4.71
CA PRO A 163 6.13 4.67 -5.99
C PRO A 163 6.96 3.95 -7.07
N GLU A 164 8.28 4.11 -7.02
CA GLU A 164 9.24 3.55 -7.99
C GLU A 164 9.68 2.12 -7.65
N ARG A 165 9.37 1.62 -6.45
CA ARG A 165 9.86 0.34 -5.96
C ARG A 165 8.72 -0.63 -5.72
N CYS A 166 8.77 -1.78 -6.40
CA CYS A 166 7.94 -2.93 -6.07
C CYS A 166 8.75 -3.97 -5.30
N ARG A 167 8.38 -4.23 -4.05
CA ARG A 167 8.87 -5.37 -3.28
C ARG A 167 7.76 -6.40 -3.19
N THR A 168 8.04 -7.61 -3.65
CA THR A 168 7.23 -8.79 -3.36
C THR A 168 7.93 -9.63 -2.31
N CYS A 169 7.17 -10.34 -1.48
CA CYS A 169 7.70 -11.19 -0.42
C CYS A 169 6.97 -12.55 -0.46
N ALA A 170 7.68 -13.64 -0.15
CA ALA A 170 7.08 -14.93 0.18
C ALA A 170 7.18 -15.15 1.69
N VAL A 171 6.05 -15.46 2.34
CA VAL A 171 6.02 -15.84 3.76
C VAL A 171 5.84 -17.36 3.82
N VAL A 172 6.90 -18.07 4.21
CA VAL A 172 6.92 -19.54 4.20
C VAL A 172 6.74 -20.07 5.62
N GLY A 173 5.61 -20.71 5.88
CA GLY A 173 5.33 -21.37 7.16
C GLY A 173 5.99 -22.75 7.29
N ASN A 174 5.68 -23.45 8.38
CA ASN A 174 6.20 -24.79 8.70
C ASN A 174 5.18 -25.93 8.50
N SER A 175 4.11 -25.69 7.73
CA SER A 175 3.06 -26.70 7.50
C SER A 175 3.58 -27.90 6.72
N GLY A 176 3.15 -29.11 7.12
CA GLY A 176 3.43 -30.36 6.41
C GLY A 176 2.93 -30.37 4.97
N ASN A 177 1.97 -29.51 4.62
CA ASN A 177 1.46 -29.36 3.24
C ASN A 177 2.52 -28.84 2.26
N LEU A 178 3.65 -28.31 2.75
CA LEU A 178 4.78 -27.95 1.90
C LEU A 178 5.53 -29.18 1.35
N LYS A 179 5.40 -30.34 2.01
CA LYS A 179 6.08 -31.56 1.58
C LYS A 179 5.50 -32.04 0.25
N GLY A 180 6.32 -32.05 -0.79
CA GLY A 180 5.91 -32.45 -2.14
C GLY A 180 5.03 -31.41 -2.86
N SER A 181 4.98 -30.16 -2.38
CA SER A 181 4.19 -29.10 -3.04
C SER A 181 4.86 -28.53 -4.30
N HIS A 182 6.17 -28.71 -4.42
CA HIS A 182 7.00 -28.16 -5.50
C HIS A 182 6.96 -26.61 -5.61
N TYR A 183 6.61 -25.89 -4.54
CA TYR A 183 6.58 -24.42 -4.53
C TYR A 183 7.94 -23.72 -4.49
N GLY A 184 9.07 -24.46 -4.41
CA GLY A 184 10.41 -23.88 -4.25
C GLY A 184 10.73 -22.78 -5.27
N ALA A 185 10.62 -23.08 -6.57
CA ALA A 185 10.90 -22.10 -7.62
C ALA A 185 9.98 -20.85 -7.55
N LEU A 186 8.73 -21.01 -7.10
CA LEU A 186 7.82 -19.88 -6.93
C LEU A 186 8.23 -19.03 -5.72
N ILE A 187 8.62 -19.65 -4.60
CA ILE A 187 9.11 -18.96 -3.41
C ILE A 187 10.38 -18.16 -3.75
N ASP A 188 11.34 -18.80 -4.41
CA ASP A 188 12.62 -18.18 -4.79
C ASP A 188 12.43 -17.01 -5.77
N SER A 189 11.42 -17.09 -6.66
CA SER A 189 11.09 -15.99 -7.58
C SER A 189 10.51 -14.74 -6.90
N LYS A 190 10.06 -14.87 -5.65
CA LYS A 190 9.40 -13.80 -4.87
C LYS A 190 10.26 -13.28 -3.73
N SER A 191 11.31 -13.99 -3.34
CA SER A 191 12.31 -13.49 -2.40
C SER A 191 13.27 -12.55 -3.13
N ALA A 192 13.42 -11.34 -2.59
CA ALA A 192 14.59 -10.54 -2.93
C ALA A 192 15.80 -11.24 -2.29
N ILE A 193 16.62 -11.89 -3.13
CA ILE A 193 18.00 -12.35 -2.90
C ILE A 193 18.18 -13.84 -2.55
N ASP A 194 19.28 -14.39 -3.07
CA ASP A 194 19.93 -15.65 -2.69
C ASP A 194 20.16 -15.74 -1.17
N LEU A 195 19.72 -16.85 -0.59
CA LEU A 195 19.83 -17.13 0.84
C LEU A 195 21.26 -17.58 1.21
N ASP A 196 22.20 -16.65 1.23
CA ASP A 196 23.36 -16.63 2.14
C ASP A 196 24.08 -15.27 2.08
N ASN A 197 24.54 -14.76 3.22
CA ASN A 197 25.07 -13.40 3.48
C ASN A 197 24.08 -12.22 3.46
N THR A 198 22.85 -12.41 3.00
CA THR A 198 21.78 -11.38 3.02
C THR A 198 20.63 -11.70 3.97
N THR A 199 20.74 -12.80 4.71
CA THR A 199 19.73 -13.23 5.68
C THR A 199 19.75 -12.33 6.90
N THR A 200 18.65 -11.63 7.11
CA THR A 200 18.38 -10.84 8.31
C THR A 200 17.79 -11.73 9.40
N LEU A 201 18.41 -11.74 10.58
CA LEU A 201 17.82 -12.36 11.77
C LEU A 201 16.81 -11.38 12.37
N VAL A 202 15.56 -11.81 12.54
CA VAL A 202 14.55 -11.03 13.28
C VAL A 202 14.28 -11.72 14.62
N LEU A 203 14.62 -11.04 15.72
CA LEU A 203 14.30 -11.49 17.07
C LEU A 203 12.90 -11.01 17.47
N PHE A 204 12.12 -11.89 18.10
CA PHE A 204 10.87 -11.52 18.76
C PHE A 204 11.07 -11.64 20.27
N PRO A 205 11.38 -10.55 20.98
CA PRO A 205 11.64 -10.58 22.41
C PRO A 205 10.32 -10.63 23.19
N PHE A 206 10.11 -11.69 23.97
CA PHE A 206 8.93 -11.87 24.82
C PHE A 206 9.21 -11.54 26.30
N LYS A 207 10.47 -11.27 26.64
CA LYS A 207 10.95 -10.83 27.96
C LYS A 207 12.31 -10.13 27.85
N THR A 208 12.76 -9.52 28.94
CA THR A 208 14.01 -8.74 28.96
C THR A 208 15.24 -9.62 28.76
N LEU A 209 15.21 -10.86 29.26
CA LEU A 209 16.28 -11.82 29.08
C LEU A 209 16.61 -12.11 27.60
N ASP A 210 15.61 -12.09 26.71
CA ASP A 210 15.81 -12.38 25.29
C ASP A 210 16.72 -11.32 24.65
N LEU A 211 16.54 -10.05 25.05
CA LEU A 211 17.36 -8.91 24.63
C LEU A 211 18.77 -8.97 25.25
N GLN A 212 18.90 -9.41 26.50
CA GLN A 212 20.20 -9.57 27.15
C GLN A 212 21.02 -10.72 26.56
N TRP A 213 20.35 -11.79 26.13
CA TRP A 213 20.97 -12.98 25.57
C TRP A 213 21.61 -12.70 24.20
N LEU A 214 20.91 -11.93 23.35
CA LEU A 214 21.26 -11.76 21.94
C LEU A 214 22.68 -11.20 21.68
N PRO A 215 23.15 -10.11 22.33
CA PRO A 215 24.49 -9.58 22.11
C PRO A 215 25.60 -10.61 22.33
N GLY A 216 25.51 -11.40 23.41
CA GLY A 216 26.46 -12.48 23.68
C GLY A 216 26.35 -13.61 22.66
N ALA A 217 25.12 -13.98 22.28
CA ALA A 217 24.88 -15.10 21.38
C ALA A 217 25.47 -14.91 19.98
N ILE A 218 25.45 -13.68 19.45
CA ILE A 218 25.97 -13.36 18.11
C ILE A 218 27.47 -12.99 18.09
N THR A 219 28.09 -12.78 19.25
CA THR A 219 29.50 -12.36 19.34
C THR A 219 30.40 -13.50 19.83
N ASN A 220 30.81 -13.45 21.09
CA ASN A 220 31.77 -14.35 21.73
C ASN A 220 31.12 -15.51 22.50
N GLY A 221 29.80 -15.50 22.66
CA GLY A 221 29.03 -16.50 23.39
C GLY A 221 28.32 -15.86 24.58
N SER A 222 27.02 -16.15 24.73
CA SER A 222 26.21 -15.65 25.82
C SER A 222 26.47 -16.44 27.11
N HIS A 223 26.65 -15.71 28.22
CA HIS A 223 26.64 -16.28 29.56
C HIS A 223 25.23 -16.73 30.00
N ILE A 224 24.19 -16.27 29.28
CA ILE A 224 22.81 -16.69 29.50
C ILE A 224 22.59 -17.98 28.71
N THR A 225 22.65 -19.12 29.39
CA THR A 225 22.51 -20.44 28.78
C THR A 225 21.18 -21.11 29.09
N PHE A 226 20.34 -20.49 29.91
CA PHE A 226 19.07 -21.06 30.35
C PHE A 226 18.02 -19.98 30.54
N SER A 227 16.78 -20.31 30.20
CA SER A 227 15.59 -19.51 30.51
C SER A 227 14.48 -20.39 31.08
N TYR A 228 13.39 -20.66 30.35
CA TYR A 228 12.47 -21.76 30.67
C TYR A 228 13.00 -23.10 30.13
N ALA A 229 13.91 -23.03 29.15
CA ALA A 229 14.58 -24.14 28.49
C ALA A 229 16.05 -23.74 28.21
N PRO A 230 16.92 -24.71 27.89
CA PRO A 230 18.29 -24.42 27.49
C PRO A 230 18.35 -23.52 26.26
N LEU A 231 19.20 -22.49 26.32
CA LEU A 231 19.46 -21.56 25.23
C LEU A 231 20.81 -21.88 24.58
N ARG A 232 20.93 -21.60 23.28
CA ARG A 232 22.22 -21.72 22.59
C ARG A 232 23.14 -20.60 23.08
N ALA A 233 24.34 -20.98 23.52
CA ALA A 233 25.35 -19.99 23.91
C ALA A 233 25.82 -19.16 22.71
N LYS A 234 25.87 -19.74 21.50
CA LYS A 234 26.33 -19.06 20.29
C LYS A 234 25.44 -19.37 19.09
N ILE A 235 25.17 -18.36 18.27
CA ILE A 235 24.46 -18.48 17.00
C ILE A 235 25.29 -17.86 15.87
N LYS A 236 25.11 -18.36 14.64
CA LYS A 236 25.73 -17.80 13.44
C LYS A 236 24.72 -16.85 12.80
N ALA A 237 24.93 -15.55 12.98
CA ALA A 237 24.16 -14.49 12.33
C ALA A 237 25.09 -13.31 12.02
N ASN A 238 24.79 -12.56 10.96
CA ASN A 238 25.50 -11.30 10.72
C ASN A 238 24.96 -10.24 11.68
N LYS A 239 25.80 -9.73 12.57
CA LYS A 239 25.43 -8.70 13.56
C LYS A 239 24.88 -7.42 12.91
N ASP A 240 25.27 -7.13 11.67
CA ASP A 240 24.84 -5.94 10.94
C ASP A 240 23.48 -6.15 10.23
N LEU A 241 22.95 -7.38 10.26
CA LEU A 241 21.66 -7.78 9.69
C LEU A 241 20.79 -8.41 10.77
N VAL A 242 20.58 -7.71 11.88
CA VAL A 242 19.68 -8.14 12.96
C VAL A 242 18.64 -7.06 13.23
N GLY A 243 17.37 -7.43 13.12
CA GLY A 243 16.23 -6.63 13.58
C GLY A 243 15.65 -7.24 14.86
N PHE A 244 15.14 -6.41 15.76
CA PHE A 244 14.55 -6.82 17.03
C PHE A 244 13.47 -5.85 17.48
#